data_AF-A0A931Z409-F1
#
_entry.id   AF-A0A931Z409-F1
#
_cell.length_a   1.000
_cell.length_b   1.000
_cell.length_c   1.000
_cell.angle_alpha   90.00
_cell.angle_beta   90.00
_cell.angle_gamma   90.00
#
_symmetry.space_group_name_H-M   'P 1'
#
loop_
_entity.id
_entity.type
_entity.pdbx_description
1 polymer ?
#
loop_
_entity_poly.entity_id
_entity_poly.type
_entity_poly.pdbx_seq_one_letter_code
_entity_poly.pdbx_strand_id
1 'polypeptide(L)'
;MSVGVERKTARTPRSRARTWQDDGRAGEPEYPRRFARHPVRAFPSFRRFRFIPNRTFVAVPAPHSPSRRRFVRTLGTAALTAPLISRSLLSTPPSGVLRHASFGASGMAWNDIQAICSNPFVRLVAVAEVDLNRLANLKAAFPDVRVYQDWRRLLDREQGNIDSVNVSTPDHMHAPIACSAMQLGKHVYCQKPLTHDLHETRVMTRLAREKRLVTQMGIQIHSQKPYRQAVALVRNGTIGKVREVHTWSSKKWGDLGAPPARADAVPAGFDWDLWLGGCAPRPFVADYYHPGNWRKRLDFGTGTFGDMGCHIFDPVFEALALTAPLSIRSEGPAPDAWNWAVNARVRYVFPGTRFTADQTVAVTWYDGDERPPAEVIGLIGVTERDIAALKVSDDSFQGSIIIGTEGVLHVPHVATPKLFPVEKFQG
;
A
#
# COMPACT_ATOMS: atom_id res chain seq x y z
N MET A 1 -66.56 -31.27 -22.40
CA MET A 1 -66.08 -29.90 -22.13
C MET A 1 -64.65 -29.98 -21.65
N SER A 2 -63.72 -29.50 -22.47
CA SER A 2 -62.28 -29.41 -22.16
C SER A 2 -62.00 -28.38 -21.09
N VAL A 3 -61.09 -28.68 -20.16
CA VAL A 3 -60.06 -27.73 -19.74
C VAL A 3 -58.79 -28.52 -19.42
N GLY A 4 -57.76 -28.35 -20.25
CA GLY A 4 -56.43 -28.92 -20.05
C GLY A 4 -55.58 -28.03 -19.14
N VAL A 5 -54.77 -28.65 -18.29
CA VAL A 5 -53.72 -27.98 -17.51
C VAL A 5 -52.37 -28.38 -18.09
N GLU A 6 -51.76 -27.42 -18.78
CA GLU A 6 -50.47 -27.52 -19.45
C GLU A 6 -49.34 -27.37 -18.42
N ARG A 7 -48.51 -28.40 -18.22
CA ARG A 7 -47.28 -28.31 -17.42
C ARG A 7 -46.18 -27.64 -18.25
N LYS A 8 -45.90 -26.37 -17.98
CA LYS A 8 -44.69 -25.70 -18.50
C LYS A 8 -43.49 -26.02 -17.64
N THR A 9 -42.54 -26.76 -18.23
CA THR A 9 -41.20 -27.00 -17.70
C THR A 9 -40.34 -25.75 -17.92
N ALA A 10 -39.88 -25.11 -16.84
CA ALA A 10 -38.94 -24.01 -16.91
C ALA A 10 -37.51 -24.55 -17.07
N ARG A 11 -36.90 -24.32 -18.24
CA ARG A 11 -35.48 -24.55 -18.51
C ARG A 11 -34.63 -23.48 -17.82
N THR A 12 -33.68 -23.91 -16.99
CA THR A 12 -32.59 -23.09 -16.46
C THR A 12 -31.68 -22.61 -17.61
N PRO A 13 -31.25 -21.34 -17.67
CA PRO A 13 -30.26 -20.91 -18.65
C PRO A 13 -28.88 -21.42 -18.24
N ARG A 14 -28.23 -22.19 -19.12
CA ARG A 14 -26.79 -22.51 -19.00
C ARG A 14 -25.98 -21.22 -19.13
N SER A 15 -25.22 -20.87 -18.09
CA SER A 15 -24.18 -19.84 -18.19
C SER A 15 -23.08 -20.35 -19.13
N ARG A 16 -22.79 -19.60 -20.20
CA ARG A 16 -21.61 -19.84 -21.02
C ARG A 16 -20.39 -19.39 -20.23
N ALA A 17 -19.57 -20.34 -19.79
CA ALA A 17 -18.20 -20.07 -19.37
C ALA A 17 -17.45 -19.42 -20.56
N ARG A 18 -16.92 -18.21 -20.37
CA ARG A 18 -15.94 -17.66 -21.31
C ARG A 18 -14.58 -18.27 -20.95
N THR A 19 -14.15 -19.23 -21.75
CA THR A 19 -12.75 -19.65 -21.79
C THR A 19 -11.94 -18.54 -22.45
N TRP A 20 -11.03 -17.92 -21.70
CA TRP A 20 -9.98 -17.09 -22.28
C TRP A 20 -8.92 -18.04 -22.85
N GLN A 21 -8.95 -18.23 -24.18
CA GLN A 21 -7.81 -18.80 -24.91
C GLN A 21 -6.88 -17.64 -25.28
N ASP A 22 -5.63 -17.77 -24.88
CA ASP A 22 -4.57 -16.79 -25.08
C ASP A 22 -3.93 -17.02 -26.45
N ASP A 23 -4.51 -16.41 -27.49
CA ASP A 23 -4.00 -16.48 -28.86
C ASP A 23 -2.91 -15.43 -29.07
N GLY A 24 -1.77 -15.56 -28.37
CA GLY A 24 -0.39 -15.20 -28.76
C GLY A 24 -0.09 -13.94 -29.60
N ARG A 25 -0.97 -12.94 -29.69
CA ARG A 25 -0.78 -11.68 -30.41
C ARG A 25 -1.11 -10.54 -29.47
N ALA A 26 -0.07 -9.86 -29.01
CA ALA A 26 -0.17 -8.65 -28.19
C ALA A 26 -0.89 -7.54 -28.97
N GLY A 27 -2.21 -7.44 -28.77
CA GLY A 27 -2.99 -6.23 -28.97
C GLY A 27 -3.33 -5.65 -27.61
N GLU A 28 -3.06 -4.37 -27.39
CA GLU A 28 -3.42 -3.69 -26.14
C GLU A 28 -4.94 -3.79 -25.91
N PRO A 29 -5.41 -4.13 -24.69
CA PRO A 29 -6.83 -4.05 -24.38
C PRO A 29 -7.27 -2.57 -24.37
N GLU A 30 -8.20 -2.23 -25.27
CA GLU A 30 -8.88 -0.93 -25.29
C GLU A 30 -9.71 -0.74 -24.01
N TYR A 31 -9.19 0.04 -23.06
CA TYR A 31 -9.98 0.65 -22.00
C TYR A 31 -10.54 2.00 -22.46
N PRO A 32 -11.76 2.39 -22.05
CA PRO A 32 -12.34 3.67 -22.42
C PRO A 32 -11.45 4.83 -21.94
N ARG A 33 -10.85 5.55 -22.91
CA ARG A 33 -10.05 6.76 -22.68
C ARG A 33 -10.92 7.83 -22.00
N ARG A 34 -10.79 7.98 -20.68
CA ARG A 34 -11.31 9.13 -19.93
C ARG A 34 -10.26 9.73 -19.01
N PHE A 35 -9.09 10.03 -19.57
CA PHE A 35 -8.16 10.99 -19.00
C PHE A 35 -7.67 11.92 -20.10
N ALA A 36 -8.42 12.99 -20.34
CA ALA A 36 -7.92 14.17 -21.02
C ALA A 36 -8.83 15.37 -20.73
N ARG A 37 -8.30 16.35 -19.99
CA ARG A 37 -8.27 17.79 -20.30
C ARG A 37 -8.30 18.63 -19.02
N HIS A 38 -7.12 18.88 -18.45
CA HIS A 38 -6.80 20.21 -17.94
C HIS A 38 -5.35 20.55 -18.34
N PRO A 39 -5.07 21.77 -18.82
CA PRO A 39 -3.76 22.13 -19.34
C PRO A 39 -2.78 22.40 -18.21
N VAL A 40 -1.75 21.55 -18.11
CA VAL A 40 -0.55 21.84 -17.33
C VAL A 40 0.24 22.91 -18.08
N ARG A 41 0.42 24.09 -17.48
CA ARG A 41 1.28 25.15 -18.03
C ARG A 41 2.72 24.64 -18.15
N ALA A 42 3.28 24.72 -19.35
CA ALA A 42 4.67 24.39 -19.64
C ALA A 42 5.64 25.37 -18.99
N PHE A 43 6.71 24.84 -18.37
CA PHE A 43 7.87 25.61 -17.89
C PHE A 43 8.83 25.94 -19.06
N PRO A 44 9.59 27.05 -18.98
CA PRO A 44 10.38 27.53 -20.11
C PRO A 44 11.66 26.74 -20.34
N SER A 45 11.94 26.49 -21.63
CA SER A 45 13.15 25.89 -22.17
C SER A 45 14.41 26.74 -21.92
N PHE A 46 15.48 26.11 -21.43
CA PHE A 46 16.81 26.71 -21.34
C PHE A 46 17.39 27.04 -22.73
N ARG A 47 17.88 28.27 -22.88
CA ARG A 47 18.51 28.79 -24.10
C ARG A 47 19.92 28.21 -24.30
N ARG A 48 20.24 27.94 -25.57
CA ARG A 48 21.56 27.60 -26.11
C ARG A 48 22.61 28.68 -25.79
N PHE A 49 23.79 28.26 -25.32
CA PHE A 49 24.98 29.10 -25.26
C PHE A 49 25.58 29.28 -26.66
N ARG A 50 25.93 30.54 -26.99
CA ARG A 50 26.62 30.95 -28.23
C ARG A 50 28.12 31.09 -27.93
N PHE A 51 28.95 30.54 -28.81
CA PHE A 51 30.39 30.73 -28.86
C PHE A 51 30.73 32.19 -29.27
N ILE A 52 31.75 32.80 -28.63
CA ILE A 52 32.37 34.07 -29.05
C ILE A 52 33.88 33.79 -29.22
N PRO A 53 34.54 34.21 -30.33
CA PRO A 53 35.95 33.95 -30.55
C PRO A 53 36.87 35.07 -30.04
N ASN A 54 38.08 34.62 -29.66
CA ASN A 54 39.40 35.27 -29.54
C ASN A 54 39.50 36.80 -29.39
N ARG A 55 40.19 37.21 -28.31
CA ARG A 55 40.98 38.45 -28.26
C ARG A 55 42.43 38.15 -27.88
N THR A 56 43.30 38.89 -28.55
CA THR A 56 44.77 38.91 -28.55
C THR A 56 45.39 39.19 -27.19
N PHE A 57 46.50 38.50 -26.90
CA PHE A 57 47.34 38.68 -25.72
C PHE A 57 48.34 39.84 -25.90
N VAL A 58 48.55 40.63 -24.84
CA VAL A 58 49.69 41.53 -24.66
C VAL A 58 50.65 40.88 -23.67
N ALA A 59 51.95 40.89 -23.98
CA ALA A 59 53.00 40.26 -23.19
C ALA A 59 53.37 41.07 -21.93
N VAL A 60 53.65 40.36 -20.82
CA VAL A 60 54.19 40.88 -19.55
C VAL A 60 55.49 40.11 -19.22
N PRO A 61 56.53 40.72 -18.62
CA PRO A 61 57.85 40.11 -18.51
C PRO A 61 57.90 38.97 -17.49
N ALA A 62 58.82 38.02 -17.72
CA ALA A 62 58.97 36.79 -16.94
C ALA A 62 59.55 37.02 -15.53
N PRO A 63 59.02 36.37 -14.48
CA PRO A 63 59.70 36.25 -13.20
C PRO A 63 60.67 35.06 -13.17
N HIS A 64 61.75 35.23 -12.41
CA HIS A 64 62.83 34.28 -12.19
C HIS A 64 62.36 32.85 -11.89
N SER A 65 62.93 31.88 -12.61
CA SER A 65 62.60 30.46 -12.47
C SER A 65 63.14 29.88 -11.15
N PRO A 66 62.29 29.39 -10.22
CA PRO A 66 62.76 28.52 -9.15
C PRO A 66 63.19 27.19 -9.78
N SER A 67 64.33 26.65 -9.37
CA SER A 67 64.87 25.40 -9.92
C SER A 67 63.83 24.26 -9.86
N ARG A 68 63.76 23.47 -10.94
CA ARG A 68 62.82 22.35 -11.12
C ARG A 68 62.77 21.38 -9.92
N ARG A 69 63.85 21.31 -9.12
CA ARG A 69 63.93 20.48 -7.90
C ARG A 69 63.11 20.99 -6.71
N ARG A 70 62.81 22.30 -6.61
CA ARG A 70 62.04 22.86 -5.48
C ARG A 70 60.53 22.81 -5.74
N PHE A 71 60.10 22.95 -6.99
CA PHE A 71 58.68 22.87 -7.40
C PHE A 71 58.07 21.47 -7.21
N VAL A 72 58.79 20.42 -7.61
CA VAL A 72 58.33 19.03 -7.46
C VAL A 72 58.22 18.63 -5.99
N ARG A 73 59.11 19.14 -5.12
CA ARG A 73 59.11 18.84 -3.69
C ARG A 73 57.96 19.54 -2.93
N THR A 74 57.49 20.69 -3.41
CA THR A 74 56.34 21.42 -2.82
C THR A 74 54.99 20.89 -3.32
N LEU A 75 54.92 20.35 -4.54
CA LEU A 75 53.69 19.72 -5.08
C LEU A 75 53.40 18.34 -4.47
N GLY A 76 54.43 17.56 -4.12
CA GLY A 76 54.25 16.22 -3.54
C GLY A 76 53.58 16.21 -2.16
N THR A 77 53.77 17.25 -1.35
CA THR A 77 53.18 17.34 0.00
C THR A 77 51.81 18.05 0.03
N ALA A 78 51.49 18.90 -0.94
CA ALA A 78 50.21 19.62 -0.98
C ALA A 78 49.13 18.91 -1.82
N ALA A 79 49.50 18.08 -2.80
CA ALA A 79 48.55 17.37 -3.67
C ALA A 79 47.92 16.12 -3.02
N LEU A 80 48.51 15.58 -1.94
CA LEU A 80 47.99 14.40 -1.25
C LEU A 80 46.92 14.72 -0.18
N THR A 81 46.77 15.99 0.22
CA THR A 81 45.80 16.39 1.26
C THR A 81 44.61 17.17 0.70
N ALA A 82 44.76 17.84 -0.46
CA ALA A 82 43.69 18.62 -1.08
C ALA A 82 42.43 17.83 -1.50
N PRO A 83 42.48 16.56 -1.98
CA PRO A 83 41.26 15.83 -2.34
C PRO A 83 40.52 15.25 -1.13
N LEU A 84 41.18 15.17 0.03
CA LEU A 84 40.62 14.59 1.25
C LEU A 84 39.90 15.63 2.11
N ILE A 85 40.33 16.90 2.04
CA ILE A 85 39.73 18.00 2.82
C ILE A 85 38.57 18.66 2.06
N SER A 86 38.57 18.65 0.71
CA SER A 86 37.47 19.27 -0.05
C SER A 86 36.17 18.47 -0.04
N ARG A 87 36.23 17.14 0.13
CA ARG A 87 35.02 16.29 0.20
C ARG A 87 34.26 16.43 1.51
N SER A 88 34.92 16.71 2.64
CA SER A 88 34.24 16.90 3.92
C SER A 88 33.74 18.34 4.14
N LEU A 89 34.25 19.31 3.39
CA LEU A 89 33.84 20.72 3.49
C LEU A 89 32.71 21.10 2.51
N LEU A 90 32.43 20.26 1.50
CA LEU A 90 31.32 20.46 0.55
C LEU A 90 30.06 19.66 0.90
N SER A 91 30.11 18.83 1.94
CA SER A 91 28.92 18.21 2.51
C SER A 91 28.70 18.77 3.91
N THR A 92 27.72 19.65 4.07
CA THR A 92 27.04 19.78 5.36
C THR A 92 26.74 18.36 5.85
N PRO A 93 27.16 17.95 7.06
CA PRO A 93 26.74 16.66 7.60
C PRO A 93 25.23 16.56 7.40
N PRO A 94 24.68 15.41 6.97
CA PRO A 94 23.23 15.25 6.96
C PRO A 94 22.76 15.71 8.33
N SER A 95 21.79 16.64 8.38
CA SER A 95 21.20 16.99 9.66
C SER A 95 20.87 15.67 10.33
N GLY A 96 21.36 15.44 11.55
CA GLY A 96 21.09 14.19 12.26
C GLY A 96 19.59 13.92 12.48
N VAL A 97 18.73 14.89 12.09
CA VAL A 97 17.29 14.87 12.09
C VAL A 97 16.77 14.72 10.66
N LEU A 98 15.94 13.69 10.43
CA LEU A 98 15.14 13.48 9.24
C LEU A 98 13.92 14.42 9.25
N ARG A 99 13.75 15.22 8.21
CA ARG A 99 12.60 16.12 8.06
C ARG A 99 11.47 15.39 7.35
N HIS A 100 10.32 15.31 8.00
CA HIS A 100 9.21 14.47 7.56
C HIS A 100 7.96 15.30 7.25
N ALA A 101 7.15 14.86 6.30
CA ALA A 101 5.80 15.38 6.09
C ALA A 101 4.75 14.27 6.01
N SER A 102 3.55 14.58 6.51
CA SER A 102 2.41 13.65 6.48
C SER A 102 1.35 14.09 5.48
N PHE A 103 0.84 13.14 4.70
CA PHE A 103 -0.38 13.30 3.92
C PHE A 103 -1.52 12.59 4.65
N GLY A 104 -2.41 13.39 5.23
CA GLY A 104 -3.37 13.03 6.28
C GLY A 104 -2.90 13.50 7.66
N ALA A 105 -3.84 13.89 8.53
CA ALA A 105 -3.57 14.33 9.91
C ALA A 105 -4.30 13.53 10.99
N SER A 106 -5.33 12.78 10.60
CA SER A 106 -6.27 12.11 11.51
C SER A 106 -6.37 10.60 11.23
N GLY A 107 -7.05 9.86 12.11
CA GLY A 107 -7.22 8.42 11.96
C GLY A 107 -5.88 7.68 11.89
N MET A 108 -5.66 6.90 10.84
CA MET A 108 -4.40 6.16 10.70
C MET A 108 -3.19 7.08 10.48
N ALA A 109 -3.37 8.22 9.80
CA ALA A 109 -2.31 9.21 9.65
C ALA A 109 -1.81 9.74 11.01
N TRP A 110 -2.72 9.92 11.97
CA TRP A 110 -2.34 10.33 13.33
C TRP A 110 -1.50 9.25 14.03
N ASN A 111 -1.90 7.99 13.93
CA ASN A 111 -1.14 6.87 14.49
C ASN A 111 0.26 6.77 13.85
N ASP A 112 0.36 6.96 12.52
CA ASP A 112 1.64 6.99 11.81
C ASP A 112 2.52 8.16 12.28
N ILE A 113 1.95 9.37 12.38
CA ILE A 113 2.66 10.56 12.89
C ILE A 113 3.21 10.30 14.29
N GLN A 114 2.40 9.76 15.20
CA GLN A 114 2.82 9.46 16.57
C GLN A 114 3.96 8.43 16.59
N ALA A 115 3.84 7.34 15.83
CA ALA A 115 4.86 6.30 15.78
C ALA A 115 6.16 6.81 15.16
N ILE A 116 6.09 7.48 14.01
CA ILE A 116 7.25 8.01 13.28
C ILE A 116 7.96 9.10 14.09
N CYS A 117 7.21 10.04 14.65
CA CYS A 117 7.77 11.18 15.40
C CYS A 117 8.14 10.83 16.85
N SER A 118 7.85 9.61 17.31
CA SER A 118 8.39 9.13 18.60
C SER A 118 9.92 8.97 18.56
N ASN A 119 10.50 8.87 17.35
CA ASN A 119 11.94 8.86 17.17
C ASN A 119 12.51 10.28 17.28
N PRO A 120 13.45 10.55 18.21
CA PRO A 120 14.01 11.89 18.42
C PRO A 120 14.80 12.44 17.20
N PHE A 121 15.14 11.58 16.25
CA PHE A 121 15.80 11.94 15.00
C PHE A 121 14.83 12.19 13.86
N VAL A 122 13.53 12.34 14.13
CA VAL A 122 12.52 12.69 13.12
C VAL A 122 11.79 13.96 13.54
N ARG A 123 11.68 14.92 12.63
CA ARG A 123 10.91 16.15 12.84
C ARG A 123 9.79 16.25 11.83
N LEU A 124 8.56 16.38 12.32
CA LEU A 124 7.41 16.71 11.47
C LEU A 124 7.49 18.18 11.05
N VAL A 125 7.56 18.40 9.74
CA VAL A 125 7.76 19.72 9.13
C VAL A 125 6.44 20.29 8.61
N ALA A 126 5.66 19.45 7.93
CA ALA A 126 4.40 19.85 7.32
C ALA A 126 3.41 18.69 7.28
N VAL A 127 2.11 19.03 7.26
CA VAL A 127 1.01 18.09 7.07
C VAL A 127 0.04 18.61 6.02
N ALA A 128 -0.43 17.73 5.15
CA ALA A 128 -1.54 18.01 4.25
C ALA A 128 -2.82 17.31 4.74
N GLU A 129 -3.91 18.05 4.91
CA GLU A 129 -5.21 17.51 5.34
C GLU A 129 -6.34 18.29 4.66
N VAL A 130 -7.19 17.57 3.93
CA VAL A 130 -8.28 18.18 3.15
C VAL A 130 -9.46 18.59 4.04
N ASP A 131 -9.64 17.92 5.18
CA ASP A 131 -10.65 18.26 6.19
C ASP A 131 -10.00 18.92 7.42
N LEU A 132 -9.96 20.25 7.41
CA LEU A 132 -9.34 21.07 8.46
C LEU A 132 -10.02 20.90 9.83
N ASN A 133 -11.24 20.36 9.88
CA ASN A 133 -11.95 20.08 11.13
C ASN A 133 -11.32 18.91 11.91
N ARG A 134 -10.40 18.17 11.30
CA ARG A 134 -9.79 16.96 11.88
C ARG A 134 -8.37 17.17 12.41
N LEU A 135 -7.98 18.42 12.64
CA LEU A 135 -6.62 18.82 13.03
C LEU A 135 -6.38 18.95 14.54
N ALA A 136 -7.39 18.76 15.38
CA ALA A 136 -7.32 19.06 16.81
C ALA A 136 -6.11 18.38 17.50
N ASN A 137 -5.97 17.05 17.35
CA ASN A 137 -4.86 16.29 17.94
C ASN A 137 -3.50 16.72 17.38
N LEU A 138 -3.42 16.95 16.06
CA LEU A 138 -2.20 17.39 15.41
C LEU A 138 -1.73 18.74 15.98
N LYS A 139 -2.63 19.72 16.08
CA LYS A 139 -2.29 21.06 16.57
C LYS A 139 -2.00 21.09 18.07
N ALA A 140 -2.61 20.22 18.85
CA ALA A 140 -2.26 20.06 20.26
C ALA A 140 -0.82 19.54 20.44
N ALA A 141 -0.40 18.54 19.65
CA ALA A 141 0.93 17.93 19.77
C ALA A 141 2.04 18.68 19.01
N PHE A 142 1.71 19.31 17.89
CA PHE A 142 2.64 20.02 17.01
C PHE A 142 2.08 21.39 16.65
N PRO A 143 2.02 22.35 17.60
CA PRO A 143 1.37 23.65 17.38
C PRO A 143 1.95 24.41 16.17
N ASP A 144 3.27 24.33 15.99
CA ASP A 144 4.01 25.03 14.93
C ASP A 144 4.05 24.28 13.59
N VAL A 145 3.42 23.11 13.49
CA VAL A 145 3.44 22.37 12.22
C VAL A 145 2.69 23.15 11.14
N ARG A 146 3.31 23.25 9.97
CA ARG A 146 2.69 23.89 8.81
C ARG A 146 1.63 22.97 8.23
N VAL A 147 0.43 23.50 8.04
CA VAL A 147 -0.70 22.74 7.50
C VAL A 147 -1.06 23.29 6.13
N TYR A 148 -1.27 22.37 5.20
CA TYR A 148 -1.73 22.65 3.84
C TYR A 148 -3.04 21.89 3.61
N GLN A 149 -4.01 22.50 2.94
CA GLN A 149 -5.20 21.75 2.54
C GLN A 149 -4.94 20.92 1.27
N ASP A 150 -4.10 21.46 0.37
CA ASP A 150 -3.69 20.79 -0.87
C ASP A 150 -2.29 20.18 -0.73
N TRP A 151 -2.19 18.86 -0.91
CA TRP A 151 -0.93 18.11 -0.84
C TRP A 151 0.09 18.55 -1.91
N ARG A 152 -0.37 19.05 -3.06
CA ARG A 152 0.50 19.58 -4.13
C ARG A 152 1.17 20.86 -3.66
N ARG A 153 0.44 21.72 -2.95
CA ARG A 153 1.02 22.93 -2.35
C ARG A 153 2.02 22.61 -1.26
N LEU A 154 1.78 21.57 -0.46
CA LEU A 154 2.78 21.08 0.49
C LEU A 154 4.05 20.70 -0.24
N LEU A 155 3.97 19.84 -1.27
CA LEU A 155 5.14 19.42 -2.03
C LEU A 155 5.85 20.61 -2.70
N ASP A 156 5.12 21.50 -3.35
CA ASP A 156 5.68 22.68 -4.03
C ASP A 156 6.49 23.56 -3.08
N ARG A 157 5.97 23.79 -1.87
CA ARG A 157 6.57 24.69 -0.87
C ARG A 157 7.64 24.02 -0.03
N GLU A 158 7.50 22.72 0.25
CA GLU A 158 8.32 22.00 1.22
C GLU A 158 9.28 20.99 0.58
N GLN A 159 9.30 20.81 -0.75
CA GLN A 159 10.21 19.87 -1.41
C GLN A 159 11.69 20.05 -1.05
N GLY A 160 12.16 21.27 -0.73
CA GLY A 160 13.53 21.52 -0.25
C GLY A 160 13.72 21.28 1.26
N ASN A 161 12.62 21.15 2.00
CA ASN A 161 12.55 21.12 3.45
C ASN A 161 12.17 19.75 4.03
N ILE A 162 11.83 18.78 3.19
CA ILE A 162 11.45 17.41 3.60
C ILE A 162 12.34 16.38 2.93
N ASP A 163 12.63 15.31 3.66
CA ASP A 163 13.47 14.19 3.24
C ASP A 163 12.63 12.92 3.01
N SER A 164 11.57 12.75 3.81
CA SER A 164 10.65 11.62 3.73
C SER A 164 9.20 12.06 3.93
N VAL A 165 8.28 11.19 3.52
CA VAL A 165 6.83 11.39 3.69
C VAL A 165 6.12 10.13 4.16
N ASN A 166 5.01 10.28 4.88
CA ASN A 166 4.01 9.22 5.02
C ASN A 166 2.75 9.57 4.22
N VAL A 167 2.18 8.59 3.54
CA VAL A 167 0.91 8.71 2.82
C VAL A 167 -0.13 7.83 3.50
N SER A 168 -1.10 8.46 4.16
CA SER A 168 -2.10 7.79 5.00
C SER A 168 -3.51 8.32 4.73
N THR A 169 -3.76 8.70 3.48
CA THR A 169 -5.04 9.18 2.94
C THR A 169 -5.98 8.00 2.62
N PRO A 170 -7.20 8.21 2.10
CA PRO A 170 -7.95 7.13 1.47
C PRO A 170 -7.19 6.48 0.30
N ASP A 171 -7.49 5.21 0.01
CA ASP A 171 -6.70 4.34 -0.89
C ASP A 171 -6.53 4.93 -2.30
N HIS A 172 -7.57 5.56 -2.86
CA HIS A 172 -7.53 6.18 -4.20
C HIS A 172 -6.51 7.33 -4.32
N MET A 173 -6.07 7.89 -3.20
CA MET A 173 -5.08 8.98 -3.18
C MET A 173 -3.67 8.49 -2.84
N HIS A 174 -3.49 7.23 -2.44
CA HIS A 174 -2.17 6.70 -2.09
C HIS A 174 -1.16 6.85 -3.24
N ALA A 175 -1.45 6.27 -4.39
CA ALA A 175 -0.51 6.24 -5.51
C ALA A 175 -0.24 7.63 -6.12
N PRO A 176 -1.24 8.50 -6.37
CA PRO A 176 -0.99 9.85 -6.87
C PRO A 176 -0.03 10.66 -5.99
N ILE A 177 -0.25 10.63 -4.66
CA ILE A 177 0.56 11.37 -3.70
C ILE A 177 1.94 10.74 -3.55
N ALA A 178 2.00 9.42 -3.35
CA ALA A 178 3.26 8.70 -3.17
C ALA A 178 4.16 8.80 -4.39
N CYS A 179 3.63 8.61 -5.60
CA CYS A 179 4.40 8.75 -6.83
C CYS A 179 4.94 10.17 -7.02
N SER A 180 4.15 11.19 -6.69
CA SER A 180 4.59 12.59 -6.78
C SER A 180 5.74 12.88 -5.81
N ALA A 181 5.67 12.38 -4.57
CA ALA A 181 6.77 12.49 -3.61
C ALA A 181 8.01 11.71 -4.08
N MET A 182 7.85 10.50 -4.62
CA MET A 182 8.96 9.69 -5.17
C MET A 182 9.64 10.35 -6.36
N GLN A 183 8.88 11.01 -7.25
CA GLN A 183 9.45 11.76 -8.37
C GLN A 183 10.38 12.88 -7.91
N LEU A 184 10.04 13.52 -6.78
CA LEU A 184 10.86 14.51 -6.06
C LEU A 184 11.98 13.90 -5.20
N GLY A 185 12.18 12.59 -5.29
CA GLY A 185 13.25 11.87 -4.60
C GLY A 185 13.01 11.65 -3.10
N LYS A 186 11.76 11.71 -2.63
CA LYS A 186 11.42 11.53 -1.21
C LYS A 186 11.27 10.05 -0.86
N HIS A 187 11.77 9.67 0.31
CA HIS A 187 11.49 8.35 0.89
C HIS A 187 10.04 8.27 1.32
N VAL A 188 9.38 7.12 1.11
CA VAL A 188 7.93 7.00 1.29
C VAL A 188 7.57 5.85 2.21
N TYR A 189 6.88 6.17 3.30
CA TYR A 189 6.03 5.23 4.00
C TYR A 189 4.60 5.38 3.46
N CYS A 190 3.97 4.33 2.97
CA CYS A 190 2.60 4.41 2.42
C CYS A 190 1.71 3.40 3.09
N GLN A 191 0.56 3.83 3.59
CA GLN A 191 -0.37 2.96 4.30
C GLN A 191 -0.90 1.83 3.42
N LYS A 192 -1.36 0.78 4.12
CA LYS A 192 -2.07 -0.33 3.49
C LYS A 192 -3.54 0.03 3.28
N PRO A 193 -4.22 -0.56 2.27
CA PRO A 193 -3.63 -1.25 1.12
C PRO A 193 -2.73 -0.29 0.32
N LEU A 194 -1.62 -0.79 -0.23
CA LEU A 194 -0.59 0.07 -0.81
C LEU A 194 -1.13 1.00 -1.90
N THR A 195 -1.99 0.46 -2.76
CA THR A 195 -2.62 1.17 -3.88
C THR A 195 -4.04 0.64 -4.12
N HIS A 196 -4.81 1.37 -4.92
CA HIS A 196 -6.15 0.96 -5.34
C HIS A 196 -6.09 -0.06 -6.49
N ASP A 197 -5.13 0.10 -7.41
CA ASP A 197 -4.93 -0.79 -8.57
C ASP A 197 -3.53 -1.45 -8.60
N LEU A 198 -3.40 -2.62 -9.24
CA LEU A 198 -2.13 -3.32 -9.42
C LEU A 198 -1.13 -2.55 -10.29
N HIS A 199 -1.61 -1.81 -11.30
CA HIS A 199 -0.79 -0.95 -12.14
C HIS A 199 -0.04 0.08 -11.30
N GLU A 200 -0.73 0.71 -10.35
CA GLU A 200 -0.15 1.71 -9.46
C GLU A 200 0.98 1.12 -8.61
N THR A 201 0.79 -0.08 -8.05
CA THR A 201 1.85 -0.80 -7.32
C THR A 201 3.08 -1.03 -8.21
N ARG A 202 2.88 -1.39 -9.49
CA ARG A 202 4.00 -1.58 -10.45
C ARG A 202 4.72 -0.26 -10.75
N VAL A 203 3.98 0.84 -10.90
CA VAL A 203 4.55 2.18 -11.11
C VAL A 203 5.37 2.62 -9.90
N MET A 204 4.83 2.49 -8.69
CA MET A 204 5.54 2.81 -7.44
C MET A 204 6.82 1.97 -7.29
N THR A 205 6.74 0.66 -7.59
CA THR A 205 7.90 -0.25 -7.54
C THR A 205 9.02 0.22 -8.49
N ARG A 206 8.65 0.59 -9.73
CA ARG A 206 9.60 1.10 -10.71
C ARG A 206 10.24 2.40 -10.24
N LEU A 207 9.44 3.38 -9.80
CA LEU A 207 9.93 4.67 -9.31
C LEU A 207 10.87 4.52 -8.12
N ALA A 208 10.52 3.68 -7.14
CA ALA A 208 11.35 3.42 -5.97
C ALA A 208 12.74 2.87 -6.37
N ARG A 209 12.79 1.94 -7.34
CA ARG A 209 14.05 1.37 -7.85
C ARG A 209 14.86 2.39 -8.65
N GLU A 210 14.23 3.09 -9.58
CA GLU A 210 14.90 4.09 -10.44
C GLU A 210 15.53 5.23 -9.62
N LYS A 211 14.81 5.69 -8.60
CA LYS A 211 15.24 6.78 -7.72
C LYS A 211 16.04 6.30 -6.50
N ARG A 212 16.21 4.98 -6.33
CA ARG A 212 16.89 4.34 -5.19
C ARG A 212 16.35 4.81 -3.84
N LEU A 213 15.02 4.80 -3.72
CA LEU A 213 14.32 5.29 -2.54
C LEU A 213 14.10 4.17 -1.54
N VAL A 214 14.27 4.50 -0.26
CA VAL A 214 13.74 3.69 0.83
C VAL A 214 12.22 3.85 0.86
N THR A 215 11.51 2.73 0.77
CA THR A 215 10.05 2.69 0.82
C THR A 215 9.57 1.61 1.77
N GLN A 216 8.46 1.87 2.46
CA GLN A 216 7.83 0.90 3.35
C GLN A 216 6.30 0.97 3.23
N MET A 217 5.64 -0.19 3.15
CA MET A 217 4.19 -0.26 3.30
C MET A 217 3.83 -0.27 4.80
N GLY A 218 2.83 0.52 5.18
CA GLY A 218 2.33 0.65 6.55
C GLY A 218 1.48 -0.52 7.02
N ILE A 219 2.01 -1.74 6.91
CA ILE A 219 1.35 -2.95 7.41
C ILE A 219 1.69 -3.17 8.89
N GLN A 220 1.01 -2.43 9.78
CA GLN A 220 1.44 -2.26 11.17
C GLN A 220 1.61 -3.56 11.99
N ILE A 221 0.99 -4.67 11.58
CA ILE A 221 0.97 -5.92 12.34
C ILE A 221 2.19 -6.81 12.02
N HIS A 222 2.84 -6.61 10.88
CA HIS A 222 3.97 -7.42 10.40
C HIS A 222 5.09 -7.55 11.44
N SER A 223 5.44 -6.43 12.09
CA SER A 223 6.51 -6.39 13.08
C SER A 223 6.11 -6.93 14.47
N GLN A 224 4.84 -7.28 14.68
CA GLN A 224 4.36 -7.73 15.98
C GLN A 224 4.74 -9.18 16.28
N LYS A 225 4.91 -9.46 17.58
CA LYS A 225 5.34 -10.76 18.09
C LYS A 225 4.48 -11.93 17.56
N PRO A 226 3.13 -11.86 17.52
CA PRO A 226 2.35 -13.01 17.09
C PRO A 226 2.60 -13.43 15.64
N TYR A 227 2.72 -12.47 14.71
CA TYR A 227 2.96 -12.77 13.29
C TYR A 227 4.38 -13.30 13.06
N ARG A 228 5.38 -12.71 13.72
CA ARG A 228 6.75 -13.22 13.70
C ARG A 228 6.86 -14.63 14.27
N GLN A 229 6.10 -14.94 15.33
CA GLN A 229 6.02 -16.29 15.89
C GLN A 229 5.39 -17.28 14.90
N ALA A 230 4.29 -16.91 14.23
CA ALA A 230 3.67 -17.76 13.22
C ALA A 230 4.63 -18.09 12.07
N VAL A 231 5.34 -17.08 11.56
CA VAL A 231 6.39 -17.25 10.54
C VAL A 231 7.49 -18.20 11.03
N ALA A 232 7.96 -18.02 12.26
CA ALA A 232 9.01 -18.87 12.83
C ALA A 232 8.57 -20.34 12.98
N LEU A 233 7.34 -20.59 13.46
CA LEU A 233 6.80 -21.95 13.61
C LEU A 233 6.73 -22.70 12.28
N VAL A 234 6.27 -22.04 11.22
CA VAL A 234 6.24 -22.65 9.88
C VAL A 234 7.66 -22.89 9.36
N ARG A 235 8.53 -21.88 9.44
CA ARG A 235 9.89 -21.97 8.87
C ARG A 235 10.80 -22.95 9.62
N ASN A 236 10.54 -23.19 10.91
CA ASN A 236 11.22 -24.22 11.71
C ASN A 236 10.67 -25.64 11.46
N GLY A 237 9.62 -25.78 10.63
CA GLY A 237 9.03 -27.07 10.30
C GLY A 237 8.16 -27.66 11.42
N THR A 238 7.68 -26.86 12.37
CA THR A 238 6.88 -27.34 13.51
C THR A 238 5.63 -28.12 13.06
N ILE A 239 4.99 -27.69 11.97
CA ILE A 239 3.84 -28.38 11.38
C ILE A 239 4.21 -29.21 10.13
N GLY A 240 5.50 -29.43 9.87
CA GLY A 240 5.99 -30.07 8.64
C GLY A 240 5.88 -29.15 7.41
N LYS A 241 5.74 -29.73 6.22
CA LYS A 241 5.56 -28.97 4.97
C LYS A 241 4.10 -28.56 4.81
N VAL A 242 3.84 -27.37 4.29
CA VAL A 242 2.47 -26.84 4.14
C VAL A 242 1.79 -27.38 2.90
N ARG A 243 0.55 -27.88 3.06
CA ARG A 243 -0.31 -28.41 2.00
C ARG A 243 -1.29 -27.36 1.49
N GLU A 244 -1.95 -26.65 2.40
CA GLU A 244 -2.95 -25.63 2.06
C GLU A 244 -3.13 -24.59 3.18
N VAL A 245 -3.70 -23.44 2.82
CA VAL A 245 -4.00 -22.35 3.76
C VAL A 245 -5.40 -21.79 3.54
N HIS A 246 -6.10 -21.52 4.63
CA HIS A 246 -7.38 -20.83 4.65
C HIS A 246 -7.27 -19.56 5.49
N THR A 247 -7.73 -18.42 4.97
CA THR A 247 -7.60 -17.10 5.58
C THR A 247 -8.95 -16.40 5.51
N TRP A 248 -9.41 -15.77 6.59
CA TRP A 248 -10.72 -15.10 6.59
C TRP A 248 -10.79 -13.84 7.44
N SER A 249 -11.75 -12.97 7.13
CA SER A 249 -12.15 -11.82 7.96
C SER A 249 -13.67 -11.71 8.07
N SER A 250 -14.18 -11.37 9.25
CA SER A 250 -15.61 -11.11 9.47
C SER A 250 -16.05 -9.70 9.03
N LYS A 251 -15.10 -8.83 8.62
CA LYS A 251 -15.43 -7.45 8.25
C LYS A 251 -16.27 -7.34 6.98
N LYS A 252 -17.09 -6.27 6.92
CA LYS A 252 -18.01 -5.98 5.82
C LYS A 252 -17.79 -4.57 5.27
N TRP A 253 -16.68 -4.38 4.56
CA TRP A 253 -16.44 -3.20 3.73
C TRP A 253 -17.04 -3.38 2.35
N GLY A 254 -18.37 -3.37 2.29
CA GLY A 254 -19.15 -3.41 1.07
C GLY A 254 -20.63 -3.26 1.38
N ASP A 255 -21.42 -2.88 0.38
CA ASP A 255 -22.88 -2.89 0.40
C ASP A 255 -23.40 -2.89 -1.05
N LEU A 256 -24.65 -3.32 -1.26
CA LEU A 256 -25.27 -3.38 -2.60
C LEU A 256 -26.33 -2.28 -2.79
N GLY A 257 -26.12 -1.13 -2.14
CA GLY A 257 -27.05 -0.01 -2.17
C GLY A 257 -26.67 1.01 -3.24
N ALA A 258 -27.65 1.45 -4.03
CA ALA A 258 -27.44 2.61 -4.90
C ALA A 258 -26.95 3.81 -4.05
N PRO A 259 -26.03 4.65 -4.57
CA PRO A 259 -25.62 5.85 -3.87
C PRO A 259 -26.84 6.72 -3.58
N PRO A 260 -26.90 7.39 -2.40
CA PRO A 260 -28.02 8.26 -2.08
C PRO A 260 -28.24 9.30 -3.17
N ALA A 261 -29.47 9.39 -3.68
CA ALA A 261 -29.88 10.37 -4.68
C ALA A 261 -30.09 11.76 -4.05
N ARG A 262 -29.06 12.29 -3.38
CA ARG A 262 -29.06 13.59 -2.70
C ARG A 262 -27.68 14.24 -2.78
N ALA A 263 -27.64 15.53 -2.48
CA ALA A 263 -26.43 16.32 -2.36
C ALA A 263 -26.51 17.14 -1.07
N ASP A 264 -25.50 17.04 -0.22
CA ASP A 264 -25.43 17.82 1.00
C ASP A 264 -24.44 18.97 0.85
N ALA A 265 -24.58 19.99 1.71
CA ALA A 265 -23.58 21.03 1.82
C ALA A 265 -22.26 20.42 2.32
N VAL A 266 -21.16 20.75 1.64
CA VAL A 266 -19.81 20.41 2.11
C VAL A 266 -19.53 21.22 3.39
N PRO A 267 -19.13 20.59 4.50
CA PRO A 267 -18.75 21.31 5.70
C PRO A 267 -17.68 22.37 5.46
N ALA A 268 -17.79 23.53 6.12
CA ALA A 268 -16.76 24.54 6.07
C ALA A 268 -15.41 23.95 6.50
N GLY A 269 -14.34 24.26 5.77
CA GLY A 269 -13.00 23.71 6.04
C GLY A 269 -12.75 22.29 5.49
N PHE A 270 -13.74 21.65 4.85
CA PHE A 270 -13.52 20.41 4.09
C PHE A 270 -13.52 20.69 2.59
N ASP A 271 -12.41 20.36 1.92
CA ASP A 271 -12.30 20.49 0.46
C ASP A 271 -12.66 19.16 -0.23
N TRP A 272 -13.88 19.10 -0.74
CA TRP A 272 -14.42 17.91 -1.39
C TRP A 272 -13.76 17.60 -2.74
N ASP A 273 -13.37 18.62 -3.50
CA ASP A 273 -12.71 18.42 -4.80
C ASP A 273 -11.31 17.81 -4.60
N LEU A 274 -10.56 18.33 -3.62
CA LEU A 274 -9.27 17.76 -3.24
C LEU A 274 -9.41 16.34 -2.67
N TRP A 275 -10.50 16.03 -1.96
CA TRP A 275 -10.77 14.69 -1.45
C TRP A 275 -11.11 13.70 -2.57
N LEU A 276 -11.91 14.10 -3.56
CA LEU A 276 -12.19 13.29 -4.76
C LEU A 276 -10.93 13.03 -5.58
N GLY A 277 -10.06 14.03 -5.69
CA GLY A 277 -8.77 13.93 -6.38
C GLY A 277 -8.92 13.57 -7.86
N GLY A 278 -8.46 12.38 -8.23
CA GLY A 278 -8.54 11.89 -9.62
C GLY A 278 -9.87 11.23 -10.00
N CYS A 279 -10.76 11.00 -9.03
CA CYS A 279 -12.01 10.28 -9.26
C CYS A 279 -13.07 11.15 -9.95
N ALA A 280 -14.06 10.50 -10.59
CA ALA A 280 -15.12 11.23 -11.29
C ALA A 280 -15.89 12.18 -10.35
N PRO A 281 -16.13 13.44 -10.77
CA PRO A 281 -16.85 14.43 -9.97
C PRO A 281 -18.23 13.91 -9.54
N ARG A 282 -18.56 14.11 -8.27
CA ARG A 282 -19.88 13.75 -7.72
C ARG A 282 -20.23 14.62 -6.51
N PRO A 283 -21.53 14.73 -6.16
CA PRO A 283 -21.93 15.47 -4.97
C PRO A 283 -21.34 14.88 -3.69
N PHE A 284 -21.06 15.76 -2.74
CA PHE A 284 -20.81 15.34 -1.36
C PHE A 284 -22.11 14.81 -0.74
N VAL A 285 -21.98 13.75 0.05
CA VAL A 285 -23.06 13.14 0.81
C VAL A 285 -22.52 12.82 2.20
N ALA A 286 -23.07 13.48 3.21
CA ALA A 286 -22.73 13.31 4.62
C ALA A 286 -22.89 11.84 5.03
N ASP A 287 -21.92 11.36 5.81
CA ASP A 287 -21.82 10.00 6.35
C ASP A 287 -21.68 8.86 5.33
N TYR A 288 -21.70 9.15 4.02
CA TYR A 288 -21.67 8.12 2.99
C TYR A 288 -20.26 7.77 2.48
N TYR A 289 -19.33 8.74 2.48
CA TYR A 289 -17.95 8.57 2.02
C TYR A 289 -16.94 8.74 3.18
N HIS A 290 -16.79 9.98 3.64
CA HIS A 290 -15.87 10.37 4.70
C HIS A 290 -16.53 10.14 6.08
N PRO A 291 -15.80 9.73 7.13
CA PRO A 291 -14.35 9.53 7.20
C PRO A 291 -13.86 8.12 6.87
N GLY A 292 -14.76 7.13 6.75
CA GLY A 292 -14.38 5.71 6.65
C GLY A 292 -15.16 4.86 5.64
N ASN A 293 -16.40 5.24 5.31
CA ASN A 293 -17.26 4.47 4.41
C ASN A 293 -16.77 4.43 2.95
N TRP A 294 -15.82 5.28 2.58
CA TRP A 294 -15.11 5.25 1.31
C TRP A 294 -14.49 3.88 1.01
N ARG A 295 -14.14 3.08 2.02
CA ARG A 295 -13.65 1.69 1.86
C ARG A 295 -14.60 0.80 1.07
N LYS A 296 -15.91 1.05 1.20
CA LYS A 296 -16.98 0.30 0.54
C LYS A 296 -17.17 0.70 -0.92
N ARG A 297 -16.67 1.86 -1.32
CA ARG A 297 -16.95 2.48 -2.62
C ARG A 297 -15.88 2.10 -3.62
N LEU A 298 -16.31 1.66 -4.79
CA LEU A 298 -15.45 1.09 -5.83
C LEU A 298 -14.36 2.06 -6.27
N ASP A 299 -14.67 3.35 -6.36
CA ASP A 299 -13.72 4.39 -6.81
C ASP A 299 -12.74 4.86 -5.73
N PHE A 300 -12.96 4.53 -4.45
CA PHE A 300 -12.22 5.14 -3.34
C PHE A 300 -11.44 4.15 -2.48
N GLY A 301 -12.00 2.96 -2.24
CA GLY A 301 -11.38 1.92 -1.44
C GLY A 301 -11.26 0.60 -2.19
N THR A 302 -10.83 -0.44 -1.48
CA THR A 302 -10.59 -1.78 -2.05
C THR A 302 -11.44 -2.89 -1.42
N GLY A 303 -12.53 -2.52 -0.74
CA GLY A 303 -13.42 -3.46 -0.05
C GLY A 303 -12.75 -4.22 1.10
N THR A 304 -13.41 -5.27 1.59
CA THR A 304 -12.87 -6.04 2.74
C THR A 304 -11.55 -6.70 2.39
N PHE A 305 -11.45 -7.30 1.20
CA PHE A 305 -10.25 -8.01 0.78
C PHE A 305 -9.01 -7.11 0.77
N GLY A 306 -9.06 -5.92 0.20
CA GLY A 306 -7.88 -5.05 0.19
C GLY A 306 -7.56 -4.46 1.57
N ASP A 307 -8.57 -4.11 2.38
CA ASP A 307 -8.34 -3.55 3.72
C ASP A 307 -7.78 -4.58 4.71
N MET A 308 -8.33 -5.80 4.70
CA MET A 308 -8.03 -6.84 5.69
C MET A 308 -7.16 -7.96 5.15
N GLY A 309 -7.30 -8.32 3.88
CA GLY A 309 -6.50 -9.37 3.25
C GLY A 309 -5.01 -9.08 3.36
N CYS A 310 -4.57 -7.85 3.10
CA CYS A 310 -3.16 -7.49 3.24
C CYS A 310 -2.61 -7.78 4.65
N HIS A 311 -3.37 -7.50 5.71
CA HIS A 311 -2.97 -7.80 7.09
C HIS A 311 -2.88 -9.30 7.37
N ILE A 312 -3.90 -10.05 7.00
CA ILE A 312 -4.01 -11.45 7.41
C ILE A 312 -3.16 -12.36 6.50
N PHE A 313 -2.99 -11.99 5.23
CA PHE A 313 -2.08 -12.70 4.33
C PHE A 313 -0.61 -12.48 4.63
N ASP A 314 -0.24 -11.34 5.22
CA ASP A 314 1.15 -11.01 5.49
C ASP A 314 1.97 -12.12 6.17
N PRO A 315 1.54 -12.69 7.33
CA PRO A 315 2.28 -13.79 7.94
C PRO A 315 2.29 -15.05 7.08
N VAL A 316 1.28 -15.30 6.24
CA VAL A 316 1.22 -16.44 5.31
C VAL A 316 2.23 -16.28 4.18
N PHE A 317 2.26 -15.10 3.55
CA PHE A 317 3.19 -14.76 2.48
C PHE A 317 4.63 -14.89 2.95
N GLU A 318 4.93 -14.32 4.13
CA GLU A 318 6.26 -14.41 4.71
C GLU A 318 6.60 -15.85 5.12
N ALA A 319 5.70 -16.56 5.83
CA ALA A 319 5.95 -17.93 6.29
C ALA A 319 6.29 -18.89 5.16
N LEU A 320 5.57 -18.80 4.03
CA LEU A 320 5.71 -19.69 2.89
C LEU A 320 6.64 -19.16 1.80
N ALA A 321 7.13 -17.93 1.92
CA ALA A 321 7.87 -17.22 0.87
C ALA A 321 7.10 -17.16 -0.46
N LEU A 322 5.81 -16.81 -0.39
CA LEU A 322 4.95 -16.70 -1.57
C LEU A 322 5.36 -15.54 -2.47
N THR A 323 5.05 -15.69 -3.76
CA THR A 323 5.25 -14.65 -4.78
C THR A 323 3.95 -14.40 -5.54
N ALA A 324 3.99 -14.21 -6.86
CA ALA A 324 2.78 -14.12 -7.66
C ALA A 324 2.09 -15.50 -7.75
N PRO A 325 0.75 -15.55 -7.66
CA PRO A 325 0.01 -16.79 -7.87
C PRO A 325 0.08 -17.23 -9.34
N LEU A 326 0.01 -18.54 -9.58
CA LEU A 326 -0.17 -19.15 -10.89
C LEU A 326 -1.61 -18.99 -11.41
N SER A 327 -2.59 -19.03 -10.50
CA SER A 327 -3.99 -18.82 -10.86
C SER A 327 -4.79 -18.23 -9.70
N ILE A 328 -5.85 -17.52 -10.05
CA ILE A 328 -6.79 -16.90 -9.13
C ILE A 328 -8.21 -17.21 -9.62
N ARG A 329 -9.09 -17.63 -8.71
CA ARG A 329 -10.53 -17.78 -8.95
C ARG A 329 -11.30 -17.06 -7.86
N SER A 330 -12.04 -16.02 -8.24
CA SER A 330 -12.96 -15.32 -7.35
C SER A 330 -14.37 -15.89 -7.50
N GLU A 331 -14.99 -16.22 -6.38
CA GLU A 331 -16.36 -16.72 -6.27
C GLU A 331 -17.12 -15.81 -5.30
N GLY A 332 -18.44 -15.68 -5.47
CA GLY A 332 -19.28 -14.81 -4.66
C GLY A 332 -19.91 -13.67 -5.47
N PRO A 333 -20.59 -12.72 -4.79
CA PRO A 333 -21.24 -11.61 -5.47
C PRO A 333 -20.22 -10.69 -6.15
N ALA A 334 -20.57 -10.21 -7.34
CA ALA A 334 -19.76 -9.21 -8.04
C ALA A 334 -20.01 -7.81 -7.43
N PRO A 335 -19.02 -6.91 -7.43
CA PRO A 335 -19.25 -5.50 -7.18
C PRO A 335 -20.33 -4.93 -8.10
N ASP A 336 -21.08 -3.93 -7.61
CA ASP A 336 -21.97 -3.16 -8.45
C ASP A 336 -21.23 -1.99 -9.11
N ALA A 337 -21.95 -1.05 -9.74
CA ALA A 337 -21.33 0.11 -10.41
C ALA A 337 -20.63 1.10 -9.45
N TRP A 338 -20.86 1.01 -8.15
CA TRP A 338 -20.49 2.01 -7.15
C TRP A 338 -19.79 1.43 -5.93
N ASN A 339 -20.05 0.16 -5.60
CA ASN A 339 -19.69 -0.44 -4.33
C ASN A 339 -19.06 -1.82 -4.50
N TRP A 340 -18.14 -2.11 -3.59
CA TRP A 340 -17.64 -3.47 -3.41
C TRP A 340 -18.73 -4.37 -2.84
N ALA A 341 -18.77 -5.60 -3.35
CA ALA A 341 -19.53 -6.68 -2.74
C ALA A 341 -18.88 -7.16 -1.43
N VAL A 342 -19.67 -7.87 -0.63
CA VAL A 342 -19.21 -8.66 0.52
C VAL A 342 -19.38 -10.14 0.21
N ASN A 343 -18.81 -11.00 1.06
CA ASN A 343 -18.95 -12.46 0.99
C ASN A 343 -18.17 -13.03 -0.21
N ALA A 344 -16.94 -12.56 -0.39
CA ALA A 344 -16.03 -13.07 -1.39
C ALA A 344 -15.35 -14.36 -0.90
N ARG A 345 -15.17 -15.30 -1.84
CA ARG A 345 -14.31 -16.47 -1.69
C ARG A 345 -13.28 -16.44 -2.82
N VAL A 346 -12.01 -16.22 -2.48
CA VAL A 346 -10.94 -16.11 -3.50
C VAL A 346 -9.94 -17.22 -3.32
N ARG A 347 -9.83 -18.10 -4.31
CA ARG A 347 -8.89 -19.23 -4.33
C ARG A 347 -7.67 -18.85 -5.15
N TYR A 348 -6.51 -18.94 -4.51
CA TYR A 348 -5.21 -18.74 -5.14
C TYR A 348 -4.48 -20.08 -5.23
N VAL A 349 -3.77 -20.29 -6.33
CA VAL A 349 -2.75 -21.34 -6.44
C VAL A 349 -1.41 -20.67 -6.62
N PHE A 350 -0.48 -20.90 -5.69
CA PHE A 350 0.88 -20.37 -5.76
C PHE A 350 1.87 -21.46 -6.19
N PRO A 351 3.01 -21.09 -6.78
CA PRO A 351 4.13 -22.00 -6.91
C PRO A 351 4.54 -22.54 -5.52
N GLY A 352 4.90 -23.81 -5.47
CA GLY A 352 5.47 -24.42 -4.27
C GLY A 352 6.82 -23.81 -3.92
N THR A 353 7.17 -23.86 -2.65
CA THR A 353 8.45 -23.37 -2.12
C THR A 353 9.10 -24.45 -1.28
N ARG A 354 10.30 -24.20 -0.76
CA ARG A 354 10.93 -25.11 0.20
C ARG A 354 10.08 -25.37 1.46
N PHE A 355 9.03 -24.60 1.71
CA PHE A 355 8.15 -24.76 2.87
C PHE A 355 6.84 -25.50 2.54
N THR A 356 6.58 -25.82 1.27
CA THR A 356 5.35 -26.50 0.84
C THR A 356 5.60 -27.98 0.57
N ALA A 357 4.53 -28.79 0.63
CA ALA A 357 4.60 -30.23 0.42
C ALA A 357 4.70 -30.58 -1.06
N ASP A 358 3.99 -29.83 -1.89
CA ASP A 358 3.85 -30.08 -3.32
C ASP A 358 4.45 -28.93 -4.17
N GLN A 359 4.46 -29.14 -5.49
CA GLN A 359 4.91 -28.14 -6.48
C GLN A 359 4.01 -26.90 -6.55
N THR A 360 2.85 -26.94 -5.92
CA THR A 360 1.92 -25.82 -5.78
C THR A 360 1.30 -25.83 -4.38
N VAL A 361 0.87 -24.66 -3.90
CA VAL A 361 0.12 -24.54 -2.64
C VAL A 361 -1.16 -23.74 -2.85
N ALA A 362 -2.27 -24.28 -2.36
CA ALA A 362 -3.56 -23.60 -2.39
C ALA A 362 -3.70 -22.67 -1.19
N VAL A 363 -4.18 -21.45 -1.44
CA VAL A 363 -4.46 -20.45 -0.41
C VAL A 363 -5.83 -19.84 -0.69
N THR A 364 -6.76 -19.92 0.26
CA THR A 364 -8.13 -19.42 0.06
C THR A 364 -8.46 -18.29 1.02
N TRP A 365 -8.98 -17.19 0.49
CA TRP A 365 -9.58 -16.07 1.23
C TRP A 365 -11.09 -16.24 1.38
N TYR A 366 -11.63 -15.81 2.52
CA TYR A 366 -13.06 -15.65 2.77
C TYR A 366 -13.32 -14.31 3.47
N ASP A 367 -14.41 -13.63 3.16
CA ASP A 367 -14.83 -12.45 3.94
C ASP A 367 -16.33 -12.35 4.21
N GLY A 368 -16.69 -11.36 5.05
CA GLY A 368 -18.06 -11.12 5.48
C GLY A 368 -18.60 -12.31 6.26
N ASP A 369 -19.60 -13.00 5.70
CA ASP A 369 -20.23 -14.19 6.28
C ASP A 369 -19.62 -15.50 5.74
N GLU A 370 -18.80 -15.46 4.69
CA GLU A 370 -18.12 -16.65 4.17
C GLU A 370 -17.07 -17.16 5.17
N ARG A 371 -16.94 -18.47 5.29
CA ARG A 371 -16.01 -19.13 6.21
C ARG A 371 -15.27 -20.28 5.51
N PRO A 372 -14.09 -20.68 6.02
CA PRO A 372 -13.50 -21.94 5.65
C PRO A 372 -14.50 -23.10 5.84
N PRO A 373 -14.38 -24.20 5.08
CA PRO A 373 -15.23 -25.37 5.25
C PRO A 373 -15.22 -25.91 6.69
N ALA A 374 -16.33 -26.51 7.13
CA ALA A 374 -16.49 -26.98 8.50
C ALA A 374 -15.41 -27.99 8.91
N GLU A 375 -14.98 -28.84 7.98
CA GLU A 375 -13.88 -29.79 8.16
C GLU A 375 -12.54 -29.10 8.42
N VAL A 376 -12.29 -27.93 7.81
CA VAL A 376 -11.07 -27.13 8.04
C VAL A 376 -11.13 -26.43 9.39
N ILE A 377 -12.30 -25.87 9.74
CA ILE A 377 -12.52 -25.21 11.03
C ILE A 377 -12.43 -26.22 12.18
N GLY A 378 -12.94 -27.44 11.99
CA GLY A 378 -12.87 -28.52 12.96
C GLY A 378 -11.44 -28.89 13.36
N LEU A 379 -10.44 -28.66 12.49
CA LEU A 379 -9.02 -28.92 12.78
C LEU A 379 -8.48 -28.09 13.95
N ILE A 380 -9.12 -26.96 14.28
CA ILE A 380 -8.71 -26.07 15.38
C ILE A 380 -9.65 -26.15 16.58
N GLY A 381 -10.48 -27.20 16.65
CA GLY A 381 -11.42 -27.45 17.75
C GLY A 381 -12.57 -26.45 17.83
N VAL A 382 -12.81 -25.67 16.77
CA VAL A 382 -13.94 -24.74 16.66
C VAL A 382 -15.09 -25.44 15.92
N THR A 383 -16.31 -25.33 16.43
CA THR A 383 -17.50 -25.89 15.79
C THR A 383 -18.30 -24.82 15.04
N GLU A 384 -19.18 -25.24 14.11
CA GLU A 384 -20.11 -24.32 13.46
C GLU A 384 -21.02 -23.59 14.46
N ARG A 385 -21.36 -24.25 15.58
CA ARG A 385 -22.14 -23.66 16.66
C ARG A 385 -21.38 -22.52 17.34
N ASP A 386 -20.08 -22.70 17.57
CA ASP A 386 -19.23 -21.66 18.16
C ASP A 386 -19.16 -20.44 17.24
N ILE A 387 -19.07 -20.67 15.92
CA ILE A 387 -19.07 -19.60 14.93
C ILE A 387 -20.42 -18.89 14.87
N ALA A 388 -21.53 -19.62 14.87
CA ALA A 388 -22.87 -19.03 14.87
C ALA A 388 -23.17 -18.22 16.13
N ALA A 389 -22.50 -18.52 17.25
CA ALA A 389 -22.59 -17.77 18.49
C ALA A 389 -21.78 -16.46 18.48
N LEU A 390 -20.85 -16.28 17.53
CA LEU A 390 -20.13 -15.03 17.37
C LEU A 390 -21.09 -13.94 16.92
N LYS A 391 -21.03 -12.78 17.58
CA LYS A 391 -21.83 -11.63 17.15
C LYS A 391 -21.36 -11.19 15.76
N VAL A 392 -22.28 -10.70 14.93
CA VAL A 392 -21.99 -10.20 13.57
C VAL A 392 -20.95 -9.06 13.56
N SER A 393 -20.74 -8.40 14.70
CA SER A 393 -19.74 -7.36 14.93
C SER A 393 -18.46 -7.84 15.62
N ASP A 394 -18.30 -9.16 15.79
CA ASP A 394 -17.15 -9.72 16.49
C ASP A 394 -15.97 -9.87 15.53
N ASP A 395 -15.13 -8.83 15.52
CA ASP A 395 -13.86 -8.80 14.78
C ASP A 395 -12.79 -9.73 15.41
N SER A 396 -13.09 -10.47 16.49
CA SER A 396 -12.12 -11.35 17.15
C SER A 396 -11.86 -12.67 16.42
N PHE A 397 -12.79 -13.12 15.57
CA PHE A 397 -12.67 -14.40 14.87
C PHE A 397 -12.28 -14.22 13.39
N GLN A 398 -11.03 -13.86 13.18
CA GLN A 398 -10.41 -13.75 11.87
C GLN A 398 -8.93 -14.14 11.97
N GLY A 399 -8.36 -14.59 10.87
CA GLY A 399 -7.02 -15.17 10.90
C GLY A 399 -6.76 -16.12 9.74
N SER A 400 -5.80 -17.01 9.95
CA SER A 400 -5.44 -18.07 9.01
C SER A 400 -5.33 -19.43 9.69
N ILE A 401 -5.70 -20.48 8.98
CA ILE A 401 -5.39 -21.88 9.30
C ILE A 401 -4.39 -22.36 8.25
N ILE A 402 -3.20 -22.75 8.70
CA ILE A 402 -2.12 -23.28 7.86
C ILE A 402 -2.03 -24.77 8.13
N ILE A 403 -2.31 -25.60 7.13
CA ILE A 403 -2.38 -27.05 7.24
C ILE A 403 -1.07 -27.65 6.74
N GLY A 404 -0.33 -28.32 7.62
CA GLY A 404 0.94 -28.96 7.31
C GLY A 404 0.88 -30.49 7.29
N THR A 405 1.98 -31.13 6.91
CA THR A 405 2.10 -32.59 6.90
C THR A 405 2.08 -33.21 8.29
N GLU A 406 2.51 -32.45 9.30
CA GLU A 406 2.70 -32.91 10.69
C GLU A 406 1.76 -32.22 11.69
N GLY A 407 0.95 -31.25 11.27
CA GLY A 407 0.05 -30.54 12.18
C GLY A 407 -0.60 -29.34 11.53
N VAL A 408 -1.36 -28.59 12.34
CA VAL A 408 -2.10 -27.41 11.90
C VAL A 408 -1.71 -26.21 12.77
N LEU A 409 -1.51 -25.07 12.14
CA LEU A 409 -1.25 -23.80 12.82
C LEU A 409 -2.43 -22.85 12.61
N HIS A 410 -3.11 -22.51 13.70
CA HIS A 410 -4.06 -21.40 13.72
C HIS A 410 -3.29 -20.10 14.02
N VAL A 411 -3.44 -19.11 13.16
CA VAL A 411 -2.87 -17.76 13.30
C VAL A 411 -4.02 -16.77 13.43
N PRO A 412 -4.54 -16.52 14.66
CA PRO A 412 -5.53 -15.47 14.87
C PRO A 412 -4.96 -14.10 14.49
N HIS A 413 -5.81 -13.19 14.04
CA HIS A 413 -5.40 -11.81 13.77
C HIS A 413 -4.95 -11.12 15.06
N VAL A 414 -3.68 -10.66 15.10
CA VAL A 414 -3.08 -9.95 16.25
C VAL A 414 -3.11 -10.74 17.56
N ALA A 415 -3.09 -12.07 17.50
CA ALA A 415 -3.07 -12.91 18.71
C ALA A 415 -2.14 -14.12 18.54
N THR A 416 -1.68 -14.64 19.68
CA THR A 416 -0.68 -15.73 19.73
C THR A 416 -1.14 -16.92 18.88
N PRO A 417 -0.29 -17.41 17.96
CA PRO A 417 -0.64 -18.55 17.13
C PRO A 417 -0.72 -19.84 17.97
N LYS A 418 -1.57 -20.77 17.56
CA LYS A 418 -1.89 -22.01 18.29
C LYS A 418 -1.66 -23.23 17.40
N LEU A 419 -1.10 -24.29 17.98
CA LEU A 419 -0.79 -25.54 17.29
C LEU A 419 -1.85 -26.61 17.58
N PHE A 420 -2.14 -27.43 16.57
CA PHE A 420 -3.13 -28.51 16.64
C PHE A 420 -2.65 -29.80 15.94
N PRO A 421 -3.06 -31.00 16.42
CA PRO A 421 -3.83 -31.22 17.64
C PRO A 421 -2.99 -30.86 18.89
N VAL A 422 -3.63 -30.30 19.93
CA VAL A 422 -2.93 -29.69 21.06
C VAL A 422 -2.04 -30.70 21.77
N GLU A 423 -2.50 -31.94 21.88
CA GLU A 423 -1.84 -33.05 22.56
C GLU A 423 -0.49 -33.42 21.92
N LYS A 424 -0.30 -33.15 20.62
CA LYS A 424 0.96 -33.40 19.91
C LYS A 424 2.05 -32.39 20.25
N PHE A 425 1.67 -31.18 20.69
CA PHE A 425 2.59 -30.05 20.87
C PHE A 425 2.69 -29.58 22.32
N GLN A 426 2.16 -30.37 23.26
CA GLN A 426 2.41 -30.20 24.69
C GLN A 426 3.78 -30.82 25.03
N GLY A 427 4.78 -29.99 25.27
CA GLY A 427 6.15 -30.39 25.59
C GLY A 427 6.96 -29.26 26.20
#